data_AF-A0A4U9HLT0-F1
#
_entry.id   AF-A0A4U9HLT0-F1
#
_cell.length_a   1.000
_cell.length_b   1.000
_cell.length_c   1.000
_cell.angle_alpha   90.00
_cell.angle_beta   90.00
_cell.angle_gamma   90.00
#
_symmetry.space_group_name_H-M   'P 1'
#
loop_
_entity.id
_entity.type
_entity.pdbx_description
1 polymer ?
#
loop_
_entity_poly.entity_id
_entity_poly.type
_entity_poly.pdbx_seq_one_letter_code
_entity_poly.pdbx_strand_id
1 'polypeptide(L)' 'MGFRAGITFATHLYNAMPYITGREPGLAGAIFDEPDVYCGIIADGLHVDYANVRNAKRLKGDKLCLVTDATRTCGGKY' A
#
# COMPACT_ATOMS: atom_id res chain seq x y z
N MET A 1 -3.55 -15.85 -7.33
CA MET A 1 -4.93 -16.04 -7.86
C MET A 1 -5.75 -14.74 -7.88
N GLY A 2 -5.55 -13.77 -6.97
CA GLY A 2 -6.35 -12.53 -6.93
C GLY A 2 -6.15 -11.54 -8.09
N PHE A 3 -4.91 -11.15 -8.43
CA PHE A 3 -4.67 -10.16 -9.50
C PHE A 3 -5.06 -10.64 -10.90
N ARG A 4 -4.78 -11.91 -11.21
CA ARG A 4 -5.23 -12.55 -12.47
C ARG A 4 -6.75 -12.74 -12.56
N ALA A 5 -7.49 -12.52 -11.47
CA ALA A 5 -8.95 -12.52 -11.45
C ALA A 5 -9.56 -11.10 -11.63
N GLY A 6 -8.75 -10.08 -11.92
CA GLY A 6 -9.23 -8.72 -12.22
C GLY A 6 -9.18 -7.73 -11.05
N ILE A 7 -8.46 -8.06 -9.97
CA ILE A 7 -8.20 -7.08 -8.90
C ILE A 7 -7.21 -6.04 -9.43
N THR A 8 -7.67 -4.80 -9.59
CA THR A 8 -6.86 -3.67 -10.10
C THR A 8 -6.39 -2.71 -9.01
N PHE A 9 -6.85 -2.88 -7.77
CA PHE A 9 -6.57 -1.96 -6.67
C PHE A 9 -6.29 -2.71 -5.36
N ALA A 10 -5.24 -2.30 -4.66
CA ALA A 10 -4.91 -2.73 -3.30
C ALA A 10 -5.08 -1.58 -2.31
N THR A 11 -5.90 -1.79 -1.27
CA THR A 11 -6.10 -0.81 -0.19
C THR A 11 -4.92 -0.89 0.80
N HIS A 12 -4.45 0.28 1.26
CA HIS A 12 -3.50 0.48 2.37
C HIS A 12 -2.28 -0.46 2.39
N LEU A 13 -1.39 -0.31 1.42
CA LEU A 13 -0.10 -0.98 1.34
C LEU A 13 0.63 -0.94 2.68
N TYR A 14 1.11 -2.12 3.14
CA TYR A 14 1.70 -2.40 4.47
C TYR A 14 0.73 -2.54 5.64
N ASN A 15 -0.43 -1.87 5.65
CA ASN A 15 -1.39 -2.00 6.74
C ASN A 15 -2.21 -3.29 6.60
N ALA A 16 -2.34 -4.07 7.68
CA ALA A 16 -3.04 -5.36 7.71
C ALA A 16 -2.57 -6.40 6.66
N MET A 17 -1.34 -6.31 6.17
CA MET A 17 -0.73 -7.26 5.23
C MET A 17 0.39 -8.06 5.92
N PRO A 18 0.62 -9.33 5.54
CA PRO A 18 1.77 -10.08 6.01
C PRO A 18 3.08 -9.36 5.64
N TYR A 19 4.06 -9.36 6.55
CA TYR A 19 5.37 -8.80 6.28
C TYR A 19 6.05 -9.52 5.11
N ILE A 20 6.79 -8.75 4.31
CA ILE A 20 7.65 -9.31 3.26
C ILE A 20 8.83 -10.00 3.94
N THR A 21 8.98 -11.30 3.71
CA THR A 21 10.20 -12.03 4.08
C THR A 21 10.92 -12.49 2.82
N GLY A 22 12.20 -12.85 2.93
CA GLY A 22 12.99 -13.29 1.78
C GLY A 22 12.49 -14.57 1.09
N ARG A 23 11.61 -15.34 1.73
CA ARG A 23 10.99 -16.55 1.15
C ARG A 23 9.50 -16.39 0.86
N GLU A 24 8.85 -15.45 1.53
CA GLU A 24 7.42 -15.20 1.38
C GLU A 24 7.18 -13.69 1.19
N PRO A 25 7.04 -13.24 -0.08
CA PRO A 25 6.75 -11.85 -0.37
C PRO A 25 5.38 -11.39 0.14
N GLY A 26 4.46 -12.32 0.43
CA GLY A 26 3.12 -12.01 0.90
C GLY A 26 2.33 -11.15 -0.09
N LEU A 27 1.30 -10.47 0.42
CA LEU A 27 0.45 -9.59 -0.40
C LEU A 27 1.19 -8.34 -0.86
N ALA A 28 2.04 -7.76 -0.01
CA ALA A 28 2.79 -6.56 -0.34
C ALA A 28 3.83 -6.81 -1.46
N GLY A 29 4.53 -7.93 -1.43
CA GLY A 29 5.46 -8.30 -2.50
C GLY A 29 4.74 -8.65 -3.81
N ALA A 30 3.58 -9.31 -3.74
CA ALA A 30 2.76 -9.56 -4.93
C ALA A 30 2.22 -8.27 -5.55
N ILE A 31 1.89 -7.26 -4.74
CA ILE A 31 1.55 -5.92 -5.24
C ILE A 31 2.76 -5.32 -5.94
N PHE A 32 3.96 -5.36 -5.36
CA PHE A 32 5.16 -4.80 -6.01
C PHE A 32 5.55 -5.50 -7.32
N ASP A 33 5.29 -6.80 -7.43
CA ASP A 33 5.59 -7.60 -8.62
C ASP A 33 4.59 -7.36 -9.77
N GLU A 34 3.37 -6.87 -9.47
CA GLU A 34 2.34 -6.62 -10.47
C GLU A 34 2.33 -5.13 -10.90
N PRO A 35 2.92 -4.77 -12.06
CA PRO A 35 3.02 -3.38 -12.49
C PRO A 35 1.66 -2.77 -12.84
N ASP A 36 0.61 -3.56 -13.07
CA ASP A 36 -0.70 -3.05 -13.46
C ASP A 36 -1.67 -2.72 -12.33
N VAL A 37 -1.28 -3.00 -11.10
CA VAL A 37 -2.12 -2.79 -9.92
C VAL A 37 -1.81 -1.47 -9.23
N TYR A 38 -2.87 -0.69 -8.97
CA TYR A 38 -2.82 0.50 -8.13
C TYR A 38 -2.76 0.12 -6.66
N CYS A 39 -2.05 0.92 -5.86
CA CYS A 39 -1.98 0.71 -4.42
C CYS A 39 -2.11 2.03 -3.66
N GLY A 40 -2.95 2.03 -2.63
CA GLY A 40 -3.07 3.14 -1.70
C GLY A 40 -2.00 3.07 -0.61
N ILE A 41 -1.32 4.17 -0.29
CA ILE A 41 -0.43 4.27 0.87
C ILE A 41 -0.83 5.44 1.77
N ILE A 42 -0.78 5.20 3.08
CA ILE A 42 -0.97 6.23 4.11
C ILE A 42 0.41 6.81 4.44
N ALA A 43 0.64 8.06 4.03
CA ALA A 43 1.94 8.72 4.17
C ALA A 43 1.93 9.75 5.31
N ASP A 44 1.49 9.36 6.51
CA ASP A 44 1.48 10.21 7.70
C ASP A 44 2.75 10.07 8.57
N GLY A 45 3.65 9.14 8.22
CA GLY A 45 4.87 8.86 8.97
C GLY A 45 4.66 8.07 10.27
N LEU A 46 3.41 7.74 10.62
CA LEU A 46 3.06 6.89 11.76
C LEU A 46 2.68 5.48 11.30
N HIS A 47 1.94 5.36 10.20
CA HIS A 47 1.52 4.08 9.63
C HIS A 47 2.64 3.41 8.82
N VAL A 48 3.45 4.21 8.11
CA VAL A 48 4.52 3.71 7.25
C VAL A 48 5.73 4.63 7.36
N ASP A 49 6.91 4.02 7.59
CA ASP A 49 8.18 4.74 7.55
C ASP A 49 8.41 5.40 6.17
N TYR A 50 8.89 6.64 6.16
CA TYR A 50 9.14 7.38 4.92
C TYR A 50 10.11 6.68 3.96
N ALA A 51 11.01 5.84 4.44
CA ALA A 51 11.86 5.00 3.59
C ALA A 51 11.04 4.01 2.78
N ASN A 52 10.04 3.38 3.38
CA ASN A 52 9.15 2.45 2.69
C ASN A 52 8.21 3.19 1.72
N VAL A 53 7.76 4.39 2.07
CA VAL A 53 6.99 5.26 1.13
C VAL A 53 7.83 5.60 -0.10
N ARG A 54 9.10 5.98 0.08
CA ARG A 54 10.02 6.25 -1.05
C ARG A 54 10.24 5.01 -1.92
N ASN A 55 10.43 3.85 -1.31
CA ASN A 55 10.60 2.59 -2.04
C ASN A 55 9.34 2.23 -2.82
N ALA A 56 8.16 2.34 -2.21
CA ALA A 56 6.89 2.12 -2.87
C ALA A 56 6.70 3.08 -4.06
N LYS A 57 7.07 4.37 -3.92
CA LYS A 57 6.97 5.34 -5.04
C LYS A 57 7.88 4.97 -6.21
N ARG A 58 9.09 4.47 -5.93
CA ARG A 58 10.03 4.02 -6.96
C ARG A 58 9.52 2.77 -7.69
N LEU A 59 8.92 1.83 -6.96
CA LEU A 59 8.42 0.59 -7.53
C LEU A 59 7.11 0.77 -8.30
N LYS A 60 6.22 1.65 -7.82
CA LYS A 60 4.86 1.80 -8.36
C LYS A 60 4.63 3.03 -9.21
N GLY A 61 5.53 4.01 -9.17
CA GLY A 61 5.42 5.21 -9.99
C GLY A 61 4.08 5.91 -9.82
N ASP A 62 3.34 6.06 -10.91
CA ASP A 62 2.04 6.74 -10.96
C ASP A 62 0.87 5.90 -10.40
N LYS A 63 1.13 4.62 -10.10
CA LYS A 63 0.13 3.70 -9.53
C LYS A 63 0.17 3.65 -8.01
N LEU A 64 0.99 4.51 -7.39
CA LEU A 64 0.95 4.76 -5.95
C LEU A 64 0.00 5.92 -5.65
N CYS A 65 -1.14 5.62 -5.03
CA CYS A 65 -2.15 6.58 -4.64
C CYS A 65 -1.95 6.97 -3.17
N LEU A 66 -1.98 8.27 -2.86
CA LEU A 66 -2.06 8.72 -1.47
C LEU A 66 -3.49 8.50 -0.96
N VAL A 67 -3.61 7.78 0.15
CA VAL A 67 -4.89 7.56 0.84
C VAL A 67 -4.72 7.94 2.30
N THR A 68 -5.73 8.57 2.87
CA THR A 68 -5.68 9.05 4.26
C THR A 68 -6.18 8.03 5.27
N ASP A 69 -6.83 6.94 4.82
CA ASP A 69 -7.54 5.94 5.65
C ASP A 69 -8.29 6.58 6.84
N ALA A 70 -8.88 7.75 6.58
CA ALA A 70 -9.54 8.53 7.59
C ALA A 70 -10.92 7.93 7.87
N THR A 71 -10.99 7.05 8.87
CA THR A 71 -12.26 6.81 9.57
C THR A 71 -12.73 8.12 10.22
N ARG A 72 -14.05 8.30 10.36
CA ARG A 72 -14.79 9.49 10.86
C ARG A 72 -14.39 9.97 12.27
N THR A 73 -13.13 10.36 12.45
CA THR A 73 -12.54 11.00 13.64
C THR A 73 -11.39 11.94 13.23
N CYS A 74 -10.85 11.84 12.02
CA CYS A 74 -9.91 12.84 11.47
C CYS A 74 -10.66 14.11 11.01
N GLY A 75 -11.12 14.92 11.97
CA GLY A 75 -11.83 16.18 11.73
C GLY A 75 -12.73 16.66 12.87
N GLY A 76 -12.87 15.90 13.96
CA GLY A 76 -13.63 16.32 15.13
C GLY A 76 -12.81 17.25 16.03
N LYS A 77 -12.92 18.57 15.79
CA LYS A 77 -12.62 19.56 16.83
C LYS A 77 -13.67 19.42 17.94
N TYR A 78 -13.21 19.21 19.17
CA TYR A 78 -13.85 19.74 20.38
C TYR A 78 -12.75 20.41 21.21
#